data_AF-A0A0R2K529-F1
#
_entry.id   AF-A0A0R2K529-F1
#
_cell.length_a   1.000
_cell.length_b   1.000
_cell.length_c   1.000
_cell.angle_alpha   90.00
_cell.angle_beta   90.00
_cell.angle_gamma   90.00
#
_symmetry.space_group_name_H-M   'P 1'
#
loop_
_entity.id
_entity.type
_entity.pdbx_description
1 polymer ?
#
loop_
_entity_poly.entity_id
_entity_poly.type
_entity_poly.pdbx_seq_one_letter_code
_entity_poly.pdbx_strand_id
1 'polypeptide(L)'
;MISKLYRNMEEFIVRKKLRVKKLMVTVMAGISMLGVGVVAGNLSSYEVNQPVIAHADSYPTIHAKVLVGNKMRDITFGSWGASPVPNSKGVVTRNSNLKGFVNSPNISGYKPNVGWVNFYYTTSTKTTKLLNKLYYTKIKGVAVTYKTQKLTKQVKLAPGHDFYNHIPGSKYTAKRLHYGRTYAGKTITIDEQGIKKGMKTPYYRCYYKGKEIGWIYYSAVVNSVKYTKIKKTATVISNPKNDFYNHVTSSIYATKRLHYGKTYKNKKVTINDKAVRVGTKTPYYRCYINGKEIGWIYGGALKNIK
;
A
#
# COMPACT_ATOMS: atom_id res chain seq x y z
N MET A 1 29.77 17.63 -50.38
CA MET A 1 29.23 18.84 -49.70
C MET A 1 28.24 18.52 -48.59
N ILE A 2 27.36 17.50 -48.74
CA ILE A 2 26.30 17.15 -47.78
C ILE A 2 26.82 16.56 -46.45
N SER A 3 27.94 15.83 -46.42
CA SER A 3 28.47 15.23 -45.18
C SER A 3 29.04 16.24 -44.18
N LYS A 4 29.45 17.42 -44.64
CA LYS A 4 30.01 18.49 -43.79
C LYS A 4 28.91 19.23 -43.02
N LEU A 5 27.69 19.28 -43.58
CA LEU A 5 26.51 19.87 -42.94
C LEU A 5 25.97 19.00 -41.79
N TYR A 6 25.95 17.67 -41.95
CA TYR A 6 25.48 16.76 -40.90
C TYR A 6 26.38 16.77 -39.65
N ARG A 7 27.70 16.84 -39.85
CA ARG A 7 28.67 16.86 -38.74
C ARG A 7 28.58 18.15 -37.90
N ASN A 8 28.26 19.28 -38.53
CA ASN A 8 28.04 20.55 -37.84
C ASN A 8 26.73 20.58 -37.04
N MET A 9 25.70 19.84 -37.48
CA MET A 9 24.40 19.81 -36.80
C MET A 9 24.44 18.96 -35.52
N GLU A 10 25.16 17.83 -35.54
CA GLU A 10 25.41 16.98 -34.35
C GLU A 10 26.23 17.72 -33.28
N GLU A 11 27.29 18.43 -33.66
CA GLU A 11 28.06 19.26 -32.73
C GLU A 11 27.23 20.39 -32.10
N PHE A 12 26.32 21.00 -32.87
CA PHE A 12 25.44 22.05 -32.36
C PHE A 12 24.44 21.52 -31.32
N ILE A 13 23.89 20.32 -31.54
CA ILE A 13 22.95 19.66 -30.62
C ILE A 13 23.66 19.23 -29.33
N VAL A 14 24.88 18.70 -29.42
CA VAL A 14 25.69 18.30 -28.25
C VAL A 14 26.11 19.53 -27.43
N ARG A 15 26.55 20.62 -28.08
CA ARG A 15 26.91 21.88 -27.39
C ARG A 15 25.71 22.54 -26.70
N LYS A 16 24.50 22.48 -27.26
CA LYS A 16 23.26 22.94 -26.58
C LYS A 16 22.93 22.08 -25.35
N LYS A 17 23.03 20.75 -25.44
CA LYS A 17 22.80 19.85 -24.28
C LYS A 17 23.82 20.05 -23.16
N LEU A 18 25.07 20.36 -23.48
CA LEU A 18 26.11 20.64 -22.47
C LEU A 18 25.93 22.01 -21.80
N ARG A 19 25.51 23.06 -22.55
CA ARG A 19 25.23 24.39 -21.98
C ARG A 19 24.01 24.39 -21.05
N VAL A 20 22.96 23.63 -21.35
CA VAL A 20 21.78 23.52 -20.45
C VAL A 20 22.12 22.79 -19.14
N LYS A 21 23.06 21.85 -19.14
CA LYS A 21 23.52 21.19 -17.90
C LYS A 21 24.49 22.04 -17.07
N LYS A 22 25.30 22.91 -17.68
CA LYS A 22 26.21 23.82 -16.97
C LYS A 22 25.55 25.11 -16.47
N LEU A 23 24.42 25.54 -17.05
CA LEU A 23 23.70 26.73 -16.58
C LEU A 23 22.87 26.49 -15.30
N MET A 24 22.81 25.26 -14.78
CA MET A 24 22.04 24.92 -13.56
C MET A 24 22.90 24.79 -12.29
N VAL A 25 24.12 25.35 -12.27
CA VAL A 25 25.06 25.19 -11.13
C VAL A 25 25.38 26.49 -10.40
N THR A 26 24.98 27.67 -10.87
CA THR A 26 25.35 28.93 -10.20
C THR A 26 24.13 29.84 -9.98
N VAL A 27 24.06 30.35 -8.74
CA VAL A 27 23.07 31.30 -8.20
C VAL A 27 21.74 30.70 -7.76
N MET A 28 21.67 30.32 -6.48
CA MET A 28 20.60 30.77 -5.58
C MET A 28 21.04 30.54 -4.13
N ALA A 29 21.81 31.49 -3.60
CA ALA A 29 21.77 31.78 -2.18
C ALA A 29 20.42 32.48 -1.92
N GLY A 30 19.39 31.69 -1.60
CA GLY A 30 18.09 32.22 -1.22
C GLY A 30 18.18 32.87 0.16
N ILE A 31 18.26 34.19 0.20
CA ILE A 31 17.94 34.99 1.38
C ILE A 31 16.41 35.02 1.46
N SER A 32 15.81 34.40 2.48
CA SER A 32 14.38 34.52 2.76
C SER A 32 14.17 35.38 4.01
N MET A 33 13.61 36.57 3.81
CA MET A 33 13.07 37.41 4.89
C MET A 33 11.60 37.04 5.16
N LEU A 34 11.13 37.41 6.37
CA LEU A 34 9.75 37.33 6.92
C LEU A 34 9.41 35.97 7.57
N GLY A 35 8.82 35.85 8.76
CA GLY A 35 8.32 36.77 9.77
C GLY A 35 7.83 35.91 10.96
N VAL A 36 7.98 36.37 12.21
CA VAL A 36 7.72 35.57 13.43
C VAL A 36 6.32 35.86 14.00
N GLY A 37 5.55 34.81 14.28
CA GLY A 37 4.49 34.80 15.29
C GLY A 37 4.99 34.06 16.54
N VAL A 38 4.83 34.67 17.72
CA VAL A 38 5.24 34.14 19.04
C VAL A 38 4.01 33.60 19.77
N VAL A 39 4.10 32.41 20.35
CA VAL A 39 3.18 31.92 21.39
C VAL A 39 4.02 31.37 22.54
N ALA A 40 3.73 31.83 23.75
CA ALA A 40 4.43 31.51 24.99
C ALA A 40 3.76 30.34 25.75
N GLY A 41 4.56 29.56 26.47
CA GLY A 41 4.13 28.53 27.43
C GLY A 41 5.27 28.22 28.41
N ASN A 42 4.93 28.03 29.69
CA ASN A 42 5.78 28.11 30.89
C ASN A 42 6.26 26.75 31.48
N LEU A 43 7.40 26.79 32.22
CA LEU A 43 7.89 26.00 33.40
C LEU A 43 8.09 24.46 33.21
N SER A 44 9.05 23.72 33.82
CA SER A 44 9.79 23.81 35.09
C SER A 44 11.10 22.97 35.16
N SER A 45 11.97 23.34 36.12
CA SER A 45 13.25 22.85 36.73
C SER A 45 13.79 21.39 36.63
N TYR A 46 15.13 21.27 36.51
CA TYR A 46 16.05 20.41 37.31
C TYR A 46 17.52 20.94 37.25
N GLU A 47 18.23 20.99 38.38
CA GLU A 47 19.71 21.20 38.54
C GLU A 47 20.42 19.81 38.68
N VAL A 48 21.71 19.56 38.39
CA VAL A 48 22.96 20.07 39.01
C VAL A 48 24.20 19.69 38.14
N ASN A 49 25.14 20.64 37.99
CA ASN A 49 26.59 20.53 37.63
C ASN A 49 27.07 19.95 36.28
N GLN A 50 26.48 20.42 35.20
CA GLN A 50 27.19 20.82 33.96
C GLN A 50 26.72 22.26 33.66
N PRO A 51 27.40 23.10 32.85
CA PRO A 51 26.75 24.26 32.26
C PRO A 51 25.62 23.75 31.34
N VAL A 52 24.47 23.44 31.94
CA VAL A 52 23.21 23.20 31.26
C VAL A 52 22.79 24.57 30.77
N ILE A 53 23.29 24.93 29.58
CA ILE A 53 22.64 25.96 28.79
C ILE A 53 21.26 25.38 28.54
N ALA A 54 20.27 25.95 29.23
CA ALA A 54 18.86 25.65 29.05
C ALA A 54 18.60 25.38 27.56
N HIS A 55 18.21 24.14 27.24
CA HIS A 55 17.66 23.82 25.95
C HIS A 55 16.60 24.89 25.68
N ALA A 56 16.73 25.63 24.57
CA ALA A 56 15.65 26.51 24.16
C ALA A 56 14.40 25.62 24.03
N ASP A 57 13.40 25.86 24.89
CA ASP A 57 12.18 25.04 25.03
C ASP A 57 11.34 24.96 23.73
N SER A 58 11.79 25.61 22.66
CA SER A 58 11.27 25.46 21.32
C SER A 58 12.45 25.45 20.33
N TYR A 59 12.77 24.26 19.81
CA TYR A 59 13.59 24.12 18.61
C TYR A 59 13.02 25.02 17.50
N PRO A 60 13.85 25.81 16.77
CA PRO A 60 13.34 26.70 15.75
C PRO A 60 12.61 25.91 14.66
N THR A 61 11.47 26.42 14.25
CA THR A 61 10.80 25.99 13.02
C THR A 61 11.68 26.36 11.84
N ILE A 62 12.16 25.36 11.12
CA ILE A 62 13.06 25.56 10.00
C ILE A 62 12.25 25.66 8.71
N HIS A 63 12.53 26.70 7.92
CA HIS A 63 12.00 26.88 6.58
C HIS A 63 13.10 26.64 5.56
N ALA A 64 12.85 25.80 4.56
CA ALA A 64 13.79 25.55 3.48
C ALA A 64 13.12 25.43 2.11
N LYS A 65 13.78 25.96 1.08
CA LYS A 65 13.42 25.73 -0.32
C LYS A 65 14.08 24.46 -0.82
N VAL A 66 13.28 23.47 -1.20
CA VAL A 66 13.76 22.19 -1.73
C VAL A 66 13.19 21.90 -3.11
N LEU A 67 13.97 21.20 -3.93
CA LEU A 67 13.51 20.75 -5.24
C LEU A 67 12.65 19.49 -5.08
N VAL A 68 11.38 19.56 -5.43
CA VAL A 68 10.43 18.44 -5.41
C VAL A 68 9.99 18.08 -6.82
N GLY A 69 10.55 16.99 -7.34
CA GLY A 69 10.49 16.68 -8.77
C GLY A 69 11.19 17.78 -9.57
N ASN A 70 10.41 18.55 -10.34
CA ASN A 70 10.92 19.64 -11.17
C ASN A 70 10.47 21.03 -10.66
N LYS A 71 9.96 21.13 -9.42
CA LYS A 71 9.46 22.39 -8.85
C LYS A 71 10.12 22.68 -7.51
N MET A 72 10.52 23.94 -7.28
CA MET A 72 10.94 24.38 -5.95
C MET A 72 9.72 24.51 -5.03
N ARG A 73 9.86 24.09 -3.78
CA ARG A 73 8.82 24.21 -2.75
C ARG A 73 9.43 24.67 -1.44
N ASP A 74 8.72 25.55 -0.73
CA ASP A 74 8.99 25.85 0.66
C ASP A 74 8.45 24.71 1.52
N ILE A 75 9.31 24.17 2.39
CA ILE A 75 8.96 23.14 3.37
C ILE A 75 9.31 23.64 4.77
N THR A 76 8.51 23.22 5.73
CA THR A 76 8.68 23.57 7.14
C THR A 76 8.90 22.28 7.94
N PHE A 77 9.87 22.28 8.86
CA PHE A 77 10.14 21.13 9.73
C PHE A 77 10.66 21.55 11.10
N GLY A 78 10.33 20.80 12.14
CA GLY A 78 10.89 20.98 13.47
C GLY A 78 12.31 20.45 13.53
N SER A 79 13.26 21.23 14.05
CA SER A 79 14.64 20.77 14.19
C SER A 79 14.79 19.77 15.35
N TRP A 80 15.69 18.80 15.21
CA TRP A 80 16.06 17.86 16.29
C TRP A 80 17.58 17.93 16.50
N GLY A 81 18.05 17.98 17.75
CA GLY A 81 19.49 17.96 18.04
C GLY A 81 20.27 19.21 17.57
N ALA A 82 19.63 20.39 17.57
CA ALA A 82 20.32 21.64 17.28
C ALA A 82 21.24 22.03 18.45
N SER A 83 22.51 22.30 18.14
CA SER A 83 23.51 22.77 19.10
C SER A 83 23.94 24.20 18.78
N PRO A 84 24.17 25.07 19.79
CA PRO A 84 24.72 26.40 19.58
C PRO A 84 26.12 26.36 18.96
N VAL A 85 26.40 27.31 18.09
CA VAL A 85 27.71 27.55 17.50
C VAL A 85 28.39 28.65 18.32
N PRO A 86 29.57 28.40 18.90
CA PRO A 86 30.34 29.42 19.61
C PRO A 86 30.67 30.61 18.71
N ASN A 87 30.70 31.82 19.26
CA ASN A 87 31.16 33.00 18.54
C ASN A 87 32.69 32.94 18.31
N SER A 88 33.27 33.95 17.65
CA SER A 88 34.72 34.03 17.36
C SER A 88 35.62 34.02 18.60
N LYS A 89 35.05 34.22 19.80
CA LYS A 89 35.73 34.16 21.10
C LYS A 89 35.46 32.85 21.85
N GLY A 90 34.82 31.86 21.22
CA GLY A 90 34.47 30.58 21.84
C GLY A 90 33.28 30.65 22.81
N VAL A 91 32.58 31.78 22.90
CA VAL A 91 31.48 31.97 23.85
C VAL A 91 30.15 31.58 23.20
N VAL A 92 29.36 30.76 23.90
CA VAL A 92 27.97 30.43 23.54
C VAL A 92 27.04 31.39 24.27
N THR A 93 26.13 32.05 23.54
CA THR A 93 25.12 32.95 24.10
C THR A 93 23.72 32.49 23.70
N ARG A 94 22.67 33.02 24.35
CA ARG A 94 21.27 32.74 23.96
C ARG A 94 20.97 33.12 22.50
N ASN A 95 21.75 34.02 21.91
CA ASN A 95 21.62 34.46 20.51
C ASN A 95 22.65 33.79 19.59
N SER A 96 23.33 32.73 20.02
CA SER A 96 24.25 31.99 19.15
C SER A 96 23.52 31.36 17.97
N ASN A 97 24.15 31.42 16.79
CA ASN A 97 23.70 30.65 15.63
C ASN A 97 23.62 29.17 16.00
N LEU A 98 22.75 28.41 15.34
CA LEU A 98 22.55 26.99 15.64
C LEU A 98 23.03 26.14 14.46
N LYS A 99 23.60 24.98 14.76
CA LYS A 99 23.89 23.93 13.79
C LYS A 99 23.23 22.65 14.27
N GLY A 100 22.57 21.95 13.36
CA GLY A 100 21.88 20.71 13.71
C GLY A 100 21.56 19.88 12.48
N PHE A 101 20.71 18.89 12.69
CA PHE A 101 20.18 18.05 11.63
C PHE A 101 18.65 17.95 11.74
N VAL A 102 18.03 17.51 10.67
CA VAL A 102 16.61 17.15 10.68
C VAL A 102 16.38 15.92 9.82
N ASN A 103 15.37 15.13 10.16
CA ASN A 103 14.84 14.13 9.24
C ASN A 103 14.27 14.81 7.99
N SER A 104 14.61 14.31 6.81
CA SER A 104 14.01 14.75 5.56
C SER A 104 12.48 14.58 5.64
N PRO A 105 11.69 15.65 5.46
CA PRO A 105 10.23 15.55 5.57
C PRO A 105 9.62 14.53 4.60
N ASN A 106 8.60 13.83 5.06
CA ASN A 106 7.88 12.92 4.19
C ASN A 106 6.98 13.73 3.23
N ILE A 107 7.26 13.65 1.92
CA ILE A 107 6.44 14.27 0.88
C ILE A 107 5.74 13.16 0.10
N SER A 108 4.41 13.15 0.15
CA SER A 108 3.58 12.13 -0.51
C SER A 108 3.92 12.00 -2.00
N GLY A 109 4.29 10.78 -2.42
CA GLY A 109 4.66 10.46 -3.80
C GLY A 109 6.11 10.75 -4.17
N TYR A 110 6.96 11.18 -3.23
CA TYR A 110 8.36 11.46 -3.47
C TYR A 110 9.28 10.83 -2.41
N LYS A 111 10.50 10.47 -2.83
CA LYS A 111 11.57 9.96 -1.96
C LYS A 111 12.68 11.01 -1.88
N PRO A 112 13.12 11.42 -0.68
CA PRO A 112 14.27 12.31 -0.55
C PRO A 112 15.55 11.60 -0.98
N ASN A 113 16.53 12.36 -1.47
CA ASN A 113 17.85 11.84 -1.81
C ASN A 113 18.66 11.43 -0.57
N VAL A 114 18.36 12.00 0.60
CA VAL A 114 19.02 11.72 1.89
C VAL A 114 17.97 11.58 2.99
N GLY A 115 18.23 10.74 4.01
CA GLY A 115 17.31 10.58 5.15
C GLY A 115 17.35 11.73 6.15
N TRP A 116 18.47 12.44 6.21
CA TRP A 116 18.75 13.52 7.17
C TRP A 116 19.46 14.67 6.47
N VAL A 117 19.22 15.90 6.92
CA VAL A 117 19.85 17.10 6.37
C VAL A 117 20.42 17.96 7.48
N ASN A 118 21.70 18.33 7.32
CA ASN A 118 22.35 19.27 8.22
C ASN A 118 21.95 20.71 7.86
N PHE A 119 21.71 21.54 8.87
CA PHE A 119 21.36 22.94 8.69
C PHE A 119 22.24 23.86 9.55
N TYR A 120 22.30 25.12 9.13
CA TYR A 120 22.81 26.23 9.90
C TYR A 120 21.70 27.28 10.01
N TYR A 121 21.38 27.68 11.23
CA TYR A 121 20.38 28.69 11.52
C TYR A 121 21.06 29.94 12.07
N THR A 122 20.85 31.06 11.39
CA THR A 122 21.36 32.36 11.81
C THR A 122 20.29 33.05 12.65
N THR A 123 20.54 33.23 13.94
CA THR A 123 19.57 33.81 14.90
C THR A 123 19.26 35.27 14.59
N SER A 124 20.26 36.06 14.20
CA SER A 124 20.10 37.51 13.92
C SER A 124 19.18 37.77 12.74
N THR A 125 19.28 36.97 11.67
CA THR A 125 18.46 37.08 10.46
C THR A 125 17.26 36.14 10.46
N LYS A 126 17.18 35.22 11.43
CA LYS A 126 16.20 34.13 11.51
C LYS A 126 16.15 33.28 10.23
N THR A 127 17.28 33.13 9.55
CA THR A 127 17.37 32.39 8.29
C THR A 127 17.99 31.02 8.48
N THR A 128 17.54 30.05 7.68
CA THR A 128 18.13 28.71 7.65
C THR A 128 18.84 28.48 6.33
N LYS A 129 20.06 27.96 6.41
CA LYS A 129 20.81 27.42 5.27
C LYS A 129 20.96 25.92 5.43
N LEU A 130 20.52 25.16 4.43
CA LEU A 130 20.85 23.74 4.33
C LEU A 130 22.31 23.60 3.94
N LEU A 131 23.05 22.76 4.68
CA LEU A 131 24.46 22.51 4.41
C LEU A 131 24.64 21.49 3.27
N ASN A 132 23.65 20.62 3.07
CA ASN A 132 23.62 19.63 1.98
C ASN A 132 22.39 19.84 1.09
N LYS A 133 22.51 19.51 -0.21
CA LYS A 133 21.39 19.56 -1.16
C LYS A 133 20.32 18.53 -0.79
N LEU A 134 19.12 19.01 -0.50
CA LEU A 134 17.92 18.19 -0.34
C LEU A 134 17.03 18.32 -1.58
N TYR A 135 16.77 17.19 -2.24
CA TYR A 135 15.82 17.11 -3.33
C TYR A 135 15.04 15.80 -3.28
N TYR A 136 13.85 15.85 -3.87
CA TYR A 136 12.87 14.78 -3.81
C TYR A 136 12.63 14.24 -5.21
N THR A 137 12.86 12.94 -5.39
CA THR A 137 12.58 12.24 -6.64
C THR A 137 11.21 11.59 -6.58
N LYS A 138 10.45 11.69 -7.66
CA LYS A 138 9.12 11.07 -7.72
C LYS A 138 9.28 9.56 -7.56
N ILE A 139 8.57 8.96 -6.60
CA ILE A 139 8.55 7.51 -6.44
C ILE A 139 7.95 6.93 -7.71
N LYS A 140 8.74 6.14 -8.44
CA LYS A 140 8.24 5.38 -9.58
C LYS A 140 7.41 4.23 -9.02
N GLY A 141 6.08 4.38 -9.01
CA GLY A 141 5.21 3.28 -8.65
C GLY A 141 5.40 2.10 -9.61
N VAL A 142 5.05 0.90 -9.15
CA VAL A 142 5.27 -0.32 -9.91
C VAL A 142 4.33 -0.33 -11.11
N ALA A 143 4.84 -0.69 -12.29
CA ALA A 143 4.03 -0.89 -13.49
C ALA A 143 2.99 -1.99 -13.23
N VAL A 144 1.78 -1.82 -13.76
CA VAL A 144 0.68 -2.78 -13.63
C VAL A 144 0.23 -3.19 -15.02
N THR A 145 0.12 -4.49 -15.24
CA THR A 145 -0.53 -5.08 -16.42
C THR A 145 -1.99 -5.34 -16.08
N TYR A 146 -2.89 -4.79 -16.91
CA TYR A 146 -4.34 -4.95 -16.75
C TYR A 146 -4.87 -5.97 -17.75
N LYS A 147 -5.90 -6.72 -17.33
CA LYS A 147 -6.61 -7.67 -18.19
C LYS A 147 -8.09 -7.66 -17.84
N THR A 148 -8.93 -7.48 -18.84
CA THR A 148 -10.39 -7.59 -18.72
C THR A 148 -10.78 -8.98 -18.23
N GLN A 149 -11.76 -9.02 -17.35
CA GLN A 149 -12.33 -10.21 -16.75
C GLN A 149 -13.86 -10.10 -16.75
N LYS A 150 -14.55 -11.21 -16.59
CA LYS A 150 -15.99 -11.22 -16.31
C LYS A 150 -16.27 -12.30 -15.28
N LEU A 151 -16.00 -11.99 -14.02
CA LEU A 151 -16.08 -12.94 -12.92
C LEU A 151 -17.16 -12.51 -11.92
N THR A 152 -17.74 -13.50 -11.26
CA THR A 152 -18.57 -13.31 -10.07
C THR A 152 -17.88 -13.99 -8.89
N LYS A 153 -17.65 -13.23 -7.82
CA LYS A 153 -16.98 -13.69 -6.60
C LYS A 153 -17.81 -13.29 -5.38
N GLN A 154 -17.44 -13.82 -4.23
CA GLN A 154 -17.92 -13.35 -2.93
C GLN A 154 -16.75 -12.82 -2.11
N VAL A 155 -16.96 -11.75 -1.37
CA VAL A 155 -15.99 -11.28 -0.39
C VAL A 155 -16.00 -12.26 0.80
N LYS A 156 -14.82 -12.67 1.26
CA LYS A 156 -14.71 -13.56 2.42
C LYS A 156 -15.31 -12.91 3.67
N LEU A 157 -15.75 -13.73 4.63
CA LEU A 157 -16.24 -13.23 5.92
C LEU A 157 -15.15 -12.48 6.69
N ALA A 158 -13.90 -12.97 6.61
CA ALA A 158 -12.70 -12.28 7.06
C ALA A 158 -11.78 -11.98 5.85
N PRO A 159 -11.96 -10.83 5.19
CA PRO A 159 -11.29 -10.57 3.91
C PRO A 159 -9.79 -10.25 4.03
N GLY A 160 -9.34 -9.71 5.17
CA GLY A 160 -7.93 -9.34 5.39
C GLY A 160 -7.43 -8.16 4.54
N HIS A 161 -8.24 -7.68 3.59
CA HIS A 161 -7.90 -6.55 2.70
C HIS A 161 -9.13 -5.68 2.45
N ASP A 162 -8.85 -4.41 2.15
CA ASP A 162 -9.82 -3.36 1.87
C ASP A 162 -9.87 -3.02 0.37
N PHE A 163 -10.84 -2.20 -0.01
CA PHE A 163 -10.98 -1.70 -1.37
C PHE A 163 -10.31 -0.34 -1.54
N TYR A 164 -9.63 -0.14 -2.66
CA TYR A 164 -8.85 1.07 -2.96
C TYR A 164 -9.23 1.67 -4.31
N ASN A 165 -9.06 2.98 -4.49
CA ASN A 165 -9.29 3.65 -5.78
C ASN A 165 -8.30 3.20 -6.87
N HIS A 166 -7.11 2.75 -6.48
CA HIS A 166 -6.09 2.17 -7.35
C HIS A 166 -5.38 1.04 -6.63
N ILE A 167 -4.69 0.19 -7.41
CA ILE A 167 -3.85 -0.88 -6.86
C ILE A 167 -2.74 -0.27 -5.96
N PRO A 168 -2.67 -0.64 -4.68
CA PRO A 168 -1.62 -0.18 -3.77
C PRO A 168 -0.21 -0.48 -4.29
N GLY A 169 0.64 0.55 -4.29
CA GLY A 169 2.02 0.50 -4.79
C GLY A 169 2.15 0.59 -6.32
N SER A 170 1.05 0.84 -7.05
CA SER A 170 1.10 1.19 -8.48
C SER A 170 1.61 2.63 -8.69
N LYS A 171 1.68 3.07 -9.95
CA LYS A 171 2.05 4.47 -10.31
C LYS A 171 1.11 5.55 -9.76
N TYR A 172 -0.08 5.16 -9.33
CA TYR A 172 -1.10 6.07 -8.79
C TYR A 172 -1.17 5.98 -7.27
N THR A 173 -1.48 7.11 -6.62
CA THR A 173 -1.71 7.14 -5.18
C THR A 173 -2.96 6.35 -4.83
N ALA A 174 -2.78 5.26 -4.08
CA ALA A 174 -3.87 4.46 -3.57
C ALA A 174 -4.45 5.08 -2.29
N LYS A 175 -5.77 5.21 -2.25
CA LYS A 175 -6.58 5.63 -1.11
C LYS A 175 -7.64 4.55 -0.89
N ARG A 176 -7.84 4.16 0.37
CA ARG A 176 -8.92 3.23 0.74
C ARG A 176 -10.26 3.92 0.46
N LEU A 177 -11.13 3.24 -0.28
CA LEU A 177 -12.50 3.66 -0.53
C LEU A 177 -13.46 3.03 0.47
N HIS A 178 -13.30 1.73 0.72
CA HIS A 178 -14.18 0.98 1.61
C HIS A 178 -13.42 -0.09 2.39
N TYR A 179 -13.90 -0.39 3.59
CA TYR A 179 -13.43 -1.55 4.34
C TYR A 179 -13.94 -2.84 3.70
N GLY A 180 -13.07 -3.86 3.61
CA GLY A 180 -13.43 -5.17 3.08
C GLY A 180 -14.59 -5.80 3.88
N ARG A 181 -14.55 -5.62 5.20
CA ARG A 181 -15.58 -6.14 6.13
C ARG A 181 -16.98 -5.60 5.84
N THR A 182 -17.11 -4.38 5.31
CA THR A 182 -18.40 -3.80 4.89
C THR A 182 -19.09 -4.62 3.78
N TYR A 183 -18.30 -5.40 3.03
CA TYR A 183 -18.80 -6.24 1.95
C TYR A 183 -18.66 -7.73 2.24
N ALA A 184 -18.27 -8.14 3.45
CA ALA A 184 -18.15 -9.54 3.84
C ALA A 184 -19.41 -10.36 3.48
N GLY A 185 -19.21 -11.51 2.83
CA GLY A 185 -20.28 -12.40 2.37
C GLY A 185 -21.06 -11.91 1.14
N LYS A 186 -20.89 -10.65 0.72
CA LYS A 186 -21.60 -10.10 -0.43
C LYS A 186 -21.01 -10.63 -1.74
N THR A 187 -21.90 -10.92 -2.69
CA THR A 187 -21.52 -11.23 -4.07
C THR A 187 -21.16 -9.95 -4.80
N ILE A 188 -20.02 -9.96 -5.49
CA ILE A 188 -19.47 -8.87 -6.28
C ILE A 188 -19.15 -9.35 -7.68
N THR A 189 -19.15 -8.42 -8.64
CA THR A 189 -18.68 -8.67 -9.99
C THR A 189 -17.29 -8.05 -10.17
N ILE A 190 -16.51 -8.67 -11.06
CA ILE A 190 -15.16 -8.23 -11.41
C ILE A 190 -15.09 -8.12 -12.92
N ASP A 191 -14.67 -6.96 -13.39
CA ASP A 191 -14.53 -6.67 -14.82
C ASP A 191 -13.06 -6.52 -15.26
N GLU A 192 -12.14 -6.40 -14.32
CA GLU A 192 -10.72 -6.23 -14.59
C GLU A 192 -9.86 -6.83 -13.49
N GLN A 193 -8.71 -7.37 -13.87
CA GLN A 193 -7.62 -7.71 -12.95
C GLN A 193 -6.36 -6.91 -13.29
N GLY A 194 -5.59 -6.57 -12.27
CA GLY A 194 -4.30 -5.90 -12.43
C GLY A 194 -3.19 -6.64 -11.68
N ILE A 195 -2.07 -6.85 -12.35
CA ILE A 195 -0.89 -7.55 -11.80
C ILE A 195 0.29 -6.58 -11.80
N LYS A 196 0.87 -6.32 -10.62
CA LYS A 196 2.08 -5.52 -10.48
C LYS A 196 3.28 -6.27 -11.09
N LYS A 197 4.17 -5.54 -11.78
CA LYS A 197 5.44 -6.09 -12.30
C LYS A 197 6.21 -6.79 -11.16
N GLY A 198 6.62 -8.03 -11.40
CA GLY A 198 7.32 -8.86 -10.40
C GLY A 198 6.40 -9.62 -9.43
N MET A 199 5.07 -9.46 -9.52
CA MET A 199 4.11 -10.24 -8.74
C MET A 199 3.33 -11.22 -9.64
N LYS A 200 2.81 -12.29 -9.04
CA LYS A 200 1.92 -13.28 -9.71
C LYS A 200 0.45 -13.14 -9.32
N THR A 201 0.19 -12.53 -8.17
CA THR A 201 -1.13 -12.44 -7.55
C THR A 201 -1.83 -11.15 -7.96
N PRO A 202 -3.05 -11.22 -8.51
CA PRO A 202 -3.74 -10.05 -9.01
C PRO A 202 -4.40 -9.23 -7.89
N TYR A 203 -4.77 -8.01 -8.26
CA TYR A 203 -5.86 -7.25 -7.66
C TYR A 203 -7.05 -7.30 -8.62
N TYR A 204 -8.26 -7.17 -8.09
CA TYR A 204 -9.49 -7.17 -8.87
C TYR A 204 -10.21 -5.84 -8.73
N ARG A 205 -10.67 -5.26 -9.84
CA ARG A 205 -11.60 -4.14 -9.83
C ARG A 205 -13.00 -4.70 -9.61
N CYS A 206 -13.67 -4.22 -8.57
CA CYS A 206 -14.88 -4.83 -8.06
C CYS A 206 -16.06 -3.88 -8.14
N TYR A 207 -17.23 -4.46 -8.39
CA TYR A 207 -18.51 -3.78 -8.39
C TYR A 207 -19.48 -4.50 -7.46
N TYR A 208 -20.28 -3.72 -6.74
CA TYR A 208 -21.39 -4.22 -5.94
C TYR A 208 -22.69 -3.55 -6.40
N LYS A 209 -23.66 -4.36 -6.84
CA LYS A 209 -24.93 -3.88 -7.41
C LYS A 209 -24.71 -2.85 -8.54
N GLY A 210 -23.74 -3.13 -9.43
CA GLY A 210 -23.41 -2.27 -10.58
C GLY A 210 -22.56 -1.02 -10.25
N LYS A 211 -22.30 -0.72 -8.98
CA LYS A 211 -21.45 0.42 -8.58
C LYS A 211 -20.02 -0.03 -8.33
N GLU A 212 -19.03 0.68 -8.88
CA GLU A 212 -17.62 0.43 -8.59
C GLU A 212 -17.35 0.65 -7.10
N ILE A 213 -16.73 -0.33 -6.45
CA ILE A 213 -16.30 -0.25 -5.06
C ILE A 213 -14.76 -0.25 -4.93
N GLY A 214 -14.05 -0.38 -6.05
CA GLY A 214 -12.59 -0.24 -6.13
C GLY A 214 -11.83 -1.55 -6.29
N TRP A 215 -10.52 -1.47 -6.09
CA TRP A 215 -9.55 -2.55 -6.23
C TRP A 215 -9.33 -3.29 -4.91
N ILE A 216 -9.42 -4.61 -4.92
CA ILE A 216 -9.11 -5.47 -3.76
C ILE A 216 -8.11 -6.56 -4.13
N TYR A 217 -7.32 -6.99 -3.15
CA TYR A 217 -6.36 -8.07 -3.35
C TYR A 217 -7.06 -9.43 -3.50
N TYR A 218 -6.58 -10.30 -4.40
CA TYR A 218 -7.28 -11.54 -4.78
C TYR A 218 -7.65 -12.45 -3.60
N SER A 219 -6.83 -12.49 -2.55
CA SER A 219 -7.02 -13.39 -1.41
C SER A 219 -8.24 -13.03 -0.56
N ALA A 220 -8.78 -11.81 -0.70
CA ALA A 220 -9.95 -11.35 0.04
C ALA A 220 -11.28 -11.86 -0.52
N VAL A 221 -11.25 -12.46 -1.71
CA VAL A 221 -12.45 -12.93 -2.40
C VAL A 221 -12.34 -14.43 -2.71
N VAL A 222 -13.49 -15.08 -2.88
CA VAL A 222 -13.61 -16.50 -3.20
C VAL A 222 -14.61 -16.70 -4.32
N ASN A 223 -14.61 -17.89 -4.93
CA ASN A 223 -15.64 -18.23 -5.90
C ASN A 223 -17.02 -18.22 -5.23
N SER A 224 -18.00 -17.60 -5.90
CA SER A 224 -19.38 -17.64 -5.43
C SER A 224 -19.90 -19.09 -5.44
N VAL A 225 -20.73 -19.42 -4.45
CA VAL A 225 -21.36 -20.74 -4.32
C VAL A 225 -22.88 -20.56 -4.32
N LYS A 226 -23.56 -21.24 -5.25
CA LYS A 226 -25.02 -21.31 -5.32
C LYS A 226 -25.51 -22.57 -4.65
N TYR A 227 -26.36 -22.44 -3.64
CA TYR A 227 -26.99 -23.55 -2.92
C TYR A 227 -28.40 -23.81 -3.49
N THR A 228 -28.86 -25.05 -3.44
CA THR A 228 -30.16 -25.45 -3.99
C THR A 228 -30.66 -26.67 -3.21
N LYS A 229 -31.83 -26.53 -2.59
CA LYS A 229 -32.50 -27.64 -1.91
C LYS A 229 -32.86 -28.72 -2.93
N ILE A 230 -32.56 -29.96 -2.56
CA ILE A 230 -32.87 -31.16 -3.34
C ILE A 230 -33.24 -32.27 -2.36
N LYS A 231 -33.85 -33.36 -2.84
CA LYS A 231 -34.06 -34.57 -2.05
C LYS A 231 -33.60 -35.76 -2.87
N LYS A 232 -32.44 -36.32 -2.53
CA LYS A 232 -31.84 -37.44 -3.27
C LYS A 232 -31.23 -38.46 -2.32
N THR A 233 -30.93 -39.63 -2.85
CA THR A 233 -30.06 -40.60 -2.21
C THR A 233 -28.91 -40.94 -3.12
N ALA A 234 -27.74 -41.22 -2.56
CA ALA A 234 -26.58 -41.66 -3.30
C ALA A 234 -25.82 -42.71 -2.50
N THR A 235 -24.82 -43.32 -3.12
CA THR A 235 -23.88 -44.20 -2.43
C THR A 235 -22.49 -43.61 -2.53
N VAL A 236 -21.74 -43.58 -1.43
CA VAL A 236 -20.32 -43.20 -1.47
C VAL A 236 -19.57 -44.27 -2.24
N ILE A 237 -18.71 -43.86 -3.19
CA ILE A 237 -17.96 -44.81 -4.03
C ILE A 237 -17.01 -45.68 -3.20
N SER A 238 -16.54 -46.79 -3.78
CA SER A 238 -15.68 -47.76 -3.09
C SER A 238 -14.30 -47.20 -2.71
N ASN A 239 -13.77 -46.28 -3.52
CA ASN A 239 -12.48 -45.61 -3.29
C ASN A 239 -12.61 -44.07 -3.37
N PRO A 240 -13.24 -43.43 -2.36
CA PRO A 240 -13.46 -41.99 -2.39
C PRO A 240 -12.15 -41.24 -2.16
N LYS A 241 -11.88 -40.25 -3.03
CA LYS A 241 -10.72 -39.33 -2.90
C LYS A 241 -11.05 -38.04 -2.15
N ASN A 242 -12.32 -37.85 -1.77
CA ASN A 242 -12.80 -36.64 -1.10
C ASN A 242 -13.41 -36.99 0.25
N ASP A 243 -13.19 -36.10 1.20
CA ASP A 243 -13.71 -36.18 2.56
C ASP A 243 -14.98 -35.33 2.73
N PHE A 244 -15.63 -35.49 3.88
CA PHE A 244 -16.77 -34.67 4.26
C PHE A 244 -16.33 -33.47 5.10
N TYR A 245 -16.86 -32.30 4.78
CA TYR A 245 -16.51 -31.01 5.40
C TYR A 245 -17.75 -30.32 5.97
N ASN A 246 -17.58 -29.43 6.94
CA ASN A 246 -18.67 -28.61 7.48
C ASN A 246 -19.28 -27.65 6.44
N HIS A 247 -18.51 -27.24 5.44
CA HIS A 247 -18.94 -26.38 4.34
C HIS A 247 -18.31 -26.81 3.01
N VAL A 248 -18.85 -26.29 1.92
CA VAL A 248 -18.24 -26.40 0.58
C VAL A 248 -16.83 -25.82 0.62
N THR A 249 -15.85 -26.59 0.16
CA THR A 249 -14.44 -26.16 0.12
C THR A 249 -14.27 -24.90 -0.75
N SER A 250 -13.40 -23.99 -0.30
CA SER A 250 -13.14 -22.70 -0.98
C SER A 250 -14.39 -21.81 -1.15
N SER A 251 -15.38 -21.95 -0.26
CA SER A 251 -16.48 -21.00 -0.11
C SER A 251 -16.09 -19.85 0.83
N ILE A 252 -17.05 -18.98 1.18
CA ILE A 252 -16.84 -17.89 2.14
C ILE A 252 -16.59 -18.37 3.58
N TYR A 253 -16.93 -19.62 3.88
CA TYR A 253 -16.84 -20.21 5.21
C TYR A 253 -15.51 -20.92 5.44
N ALA A 254 -15.02 -20.89 6.68
CA ALA A 254 -13.88 -21.70 7.09
C ALA A 254 -14.24 -23.19 7.03
N THR A 255 -13.43 -23.96 6.29
CA THR A 255 -13.70 -25.39 6.07
C THR A 255 -12.90 -26.24 7.04
N LYS A 256 -13.59 -27.14 7.74
CA LYS A 256 -13.06 -28.16 8.63
C LYS A 256 -13.54 -29.52 8.15
N ARG A 257 -12.63 -30.49 8.04
CA ARG A 257 -12.98 -31.89 7.78
C ARG A 257 -13.77 -32.42 8.98
N LEU A 258 -14.96 -32.96 8.72
CA LEU A 258 -15.78 -33.63 9.72
C LEU A 258 -15.49 -35.12 9.75
N HIS A 259 -15.40 -35.75 8.57
CA HIS A 259 -15.18 -37.18 8.44
C HIS A 259 -14.37 -37.52 7.20
N TYR A 260 -13.64 -38.63 7.26
CA TYR A 260 -12.99 -39.19 6.09
C TYR A 260 -14.01 -39.84 5.15
N GLY A 261 -13.87 -39.62 3.84
CA GLY A 261 -14.75 -40.24 2.84
C GLY A 261 -14.68 -41.76 2.90
N LYS A 262 -13.48 -42.29 3.15
CA LYS A 262 -13.19 -43.73 3.23
C LYS A 262 -13.99 -44.44 4.35
N THR A 263 -14.31 -43.75 5.44
CA THR A 263 -15.13 -44.28 6.55
C THR A 263 -16.52 -44.68 6.07
N TYR A 264 -17.05 -44.01 5.05
CA TYR A 264 -18.39 -44.23 4.53
C TYR A 264 -18.42 -44.94 3.18
N LYS A 265 -17.31 -45.52 2.72
CA LYS A 265 -17.27 -46.25 1.43
C LYS A 265 -18.42 -47.25 1.32
N ASN A 266 -19.09 -47.28 0.17
CA ASN A 266 -20.26 -48.11 -0.12
C ASN A 266 -21.49 -47.88 0.77
N LYS A 267 -21.51 -46.89 1.67
CA LYS A 267 -22.69 -46.55 2.46
C LYS A 267 -23.66 -45.69 1.65
N LYS A 268 -24.96 -45.94 1.82
CA LYS A 268 -26.05 -45.10 1.29
C LYS A 268 -26.15 -43.84 2.14
N VAL A 269 -26.29 -42.70 1.48
CA VAL A 269 -26.47 -41.38 2.10
C VAL A 269 -27.75 -40.75 1.58
N THR A 270 -28.43 -39.97 2.42
CA THR A 270 -29.48 -39.06 1.98
C THR A 270 -28.88 -37.67 1.78
N ILE A 271 -29.44 -36.92 0.83
CA ILE A 271 -28.94 -35.61 0.41
C ILE A 271 -30.10 -34.63 0.40
N ASN A 272 -29.92 -33.50 1.07
CA ASN A 272 -30.95 -32.45 1.16
C ASN A 272 -30.54 -31.12 0.50
N ASP A 273 -29.30 -31.00 0.03
CA ASP A 273 -28.78 -29.75 -0.54
C ASP A 273 -27.66 -30.02 -1.55
N LYS A 274 -27.61 -29.18 -2.58
CA LYS A 274 -26.61 -29.18 -3.66
C LYS A 274 -25.98 -27.80 -3.74
N ALA A 275 -24.66 -27.76 -3.84
CA ALA A 275 -23.93 -26.53 -4.02
C ALA A 275 -23.10 -26.55 -5.30
N VAL A 276 -23.26 -25.51 -6.12
CA VAL A 276 -22.47 -25.30 -7.35
C VAL A 276 -21.55 -24.11 -7.13
N ARG A 277 -20.24 -24.36 -7.12
CA ARG A 277 -19.23 -23.31 -7.07
C ARG A 277 -18.97 -22.80 -8.49
N VAL A 278 -18.86 -21.48 -8.66
CA VAL A 278 -18.52 -20.91 -9.97
C VAL A 278 -17.18 -21.49 -10.46
N GLY A 279 -17.17 -21.95 -11.70
CA GLY A 279 -16.00 -22.58 -12.35
C GLY A 279 -15.81 -24.08 -12.08
N THR A 280 -16.71 -24.74 -11.34
CA THR A 280 -16.68 -26.21 -11.16
C THR A 280 -17.83 -26.88 -11.90
N LYS A 281 -17.53 -27.94 -12.66
CA LYS A 281 -18.54 -28.75 -13.35
C LYS A 281 -19.31 -29.66 -12.39
N THR A 282 -18.61 -30.27 -11.44
CA THR A 282 -19.21 -31.20 -10.48
C THR A 282 -19.63 -30.45 -9.21
N PRO A 283 -20.90 -30.58 -8.78
CA PRO A 283 -21.38 -29.94 -7.57
C PRO A 283 -20.88 -30.64 -6.30
N TYR A 284 -21.12 -30.00 -5.16
CA TYR A 284 -21.00 -30.56 -3.83
C TYR A 284 -22.38 -30.91 -3.28
N TYR A 285 -22.45 -31.87 -2.36
CA TYR A 285 -23.70 -32.35 -1.78
C TYR A 285 -23.59 -32.44 -0.27
N ARG A 286 -24.64 -32.02 0.43
CA ARG A 286 -24.76 -32.17 1.88
C ARG A 286 -25.41 -33.50 2.20
N CYS A 287 -24.65 -34.38 2.86
CA CYS A 287 -25.00 -35.77 3.07
C CYS A 287 -25.37 -36.06 4.52
N TYR A 288 -26.25 -37.04 4.70
CA TYR A 288 -26.72 -37.54 5.99
C TYR A 288 -26.71 -39.07 5.99
N ILE A 289 -26.50 -39.66 7.17
CA ILE A 289 -26.68 -41.09 7.45
C ILE A 289 -27.56 -41.20 8.68
N ASN A 290 -28.63 -41.99 8.59
CA ASN A 290 -29.61 -42.18 9.68
C ASN A 290 -30.12 -40.85 10.25
N GLY A 291 -30.40 -39.87 9.37
CA GLY A 291 -30.87 -38.54 9.76
C GLY A 291 -29.80 -37.59 10.32
N LYS A 292 -28.58 -38.07 10.60
CA LYS A 292 -27.47 -37.24 11.11
C LYS A 292 -26.62 -36.68 9.97
N GLU A 293 -26.33 -35.38 10.01
CA GLU A 293 -25.45 -34.72 9.04
C GLU A 293 -24.02 -35.27 9.17
N ILE A 294 -23.45 -35.69 8.04
CA ILE A 294 -22.03 -36.07 7.95
C ILE A 294 -21.21 -35.03 7.18
N GLY A 295 -21.85 -34.05 6.53
CA GLY A 295 -21.23 -32.88 5.93
C GLY A 295 -21.33 -32.80 4.41
N TRP A 296 -20.60 -31.85 3.83
CA TRP A 296 -20.48 -31.58 2.41
C TRP A 296 -19.36 -32.41 1.77
N ILE A 297 -19.64 -33.06 0.65
CA ILE A 297 -18.65 -33.80 -0.14
C ILE A 297 -18.73 -33.42 -1.62
N TYR A 298 -17.60 -33.51 -2.32
CA TYR A 298 -17.54 -33.35 -3.77
C TYR A 298 -18.31 -34.48 -4.48
N GLY A 299 -19.16 -34.14 -5.44
CA GLY A 299 -20.04 -35.09 -6.12
C GLY A 299 -19.33 -36.24 -6.82
N GLY A 300 -18.05 -36.08 -7.18
CA GLY A 300 -17.23 -37.17 -7.74
C GLY A 300 -16.98 -38.33 -6.78
N ALA A 301 -17.25 -38.17 -5.48
CA ALA A 301 -17.18 -39.24 -4.49
C ALA A 301 -18.50 -40.01 -4.30
N LEU A 302 -19.53 -39.69 -5.10
CA LEU A 302 -20.86 -40.29 -5.01
C LEU A 302 -21.24 -40.95 -6.34
N LYS A 303 -21.87 -42.12 -6.28
CA LYS A 303 -22.52 -42.78 -7.43
C LYS A 303 -24.04 -42.73 -7.30
N ASN A 304 -24.72 -42.89 -8.43
CA ASN A 304 -26.19 -42.86 -8.57
C ASN A 304 -26.80 -41.51 -8.16
N ILE A 305 -26.06 -40.43 -8.39
CA ILE A 305 -26.47 -39.06 -8.10
C ILE A 305 -26.94 -38.36 -9.39
N LYS A 306 -27.89 -38.97 -10.09
CA LYS A 306 -28.55 -38.35 -11.25
C LYS A 306 -29.87 -37.72 -10.85
#